data_AF-A0A438JJ81-F1
#
_entry.id   AF-A0A438JJ81-F1
#
_cell.length_a   1.000
_cell.length_b   1.000
_cell.length_c   1.000
_cell.angle_alpha   90.00
_cell.angle_beta   90.00
_cell.angle_gamma   90.00
#
_symmetry.space_group_name_H-M   'P 1'
#
loop_
_entity.id
_entity.type
_entity.pdbx_description
1 polymer ?
#
loop_
_entity_poly.entity_id
_entity_poly.type
_entity_poly.pdbx_seq_one_letter_code
_entity_poly.pdbx_strand_id
1 'polypeptide(L)'
;MEGTTMGSGSMAKRRGIVTGANKGIGLEICRQLASNGNFWISILLILDCEAFRAFKLGGGVVNDENVDMLKEIKQRTYEKAEECIRTNYYGTQRVTQSLLPLLQLSPSARIVNVSSLRGQLKNIHNHQVKAELENVGELTEEKLDKILQRFLRDFKEDKLGANGWPVIASAYKVSKAAVNAYTRITERKFLCAPRIG
;
A
#
# COMPACT_ATOMS: atom_id res chain seq x y z
N MET A 1 58.94 6.16 11.49
CA MET A 1 57.79 7.07 11.59
C MET A 1 57.46 7.52 10.18
N GLU A 2 56.43 6.95 9.56
CA GLU A 2 55.80 7.55 8.39
C GLU A 2 54.31 7.25 8.52
N GLY A 3 53.56 8.30 8.85
CA GLY A 3 52.15 8.24 9.18
C GLY A 3 51.32 8.14 7.91
N THR A 4 50.56 7.05 7.80
CA THR A 4 49.49 6.92 6.82
C THR A 4 48.36 7.86 7.22
N THR A 5 48.20 8.95 6.48
CA THR A 5 47.04 9.84 6.56
C THR A 5 45.78 9.05 6.21
N MET A 6 44.99 8.68 7.23
CA MET A 6 43.61 8.24 7.04
C MET A 6 42.83 9.41 6.47
N GLY A 7 42.55 9.37 5.16
CA GLY A 7 41.66 10.30 4.52
C GLY A 7 40.30 10.26 5.22
N SER A 8 39.88 11.41 5.76
CA SER A 8 38.54 11.61 6.27
C SER A 8 37.57 11.54 5.09
N GLY A 9 37.14 10.33 4.74
CA GLY A 9 36.06 10.12 3.80
C GLY A 9 34.81 10.82 4.34
N SER A 10 34.43 11.93 3.72
CA SER A 10 33.14 12.59 3.95
C SER A 10 32.05 11.51 3.90
N MET A 11 31.47 11.19 5.06
CA MET A 11 30.41 10.20 5.18
C MET A 11 29.25 10.67 4.29
N ALA A 12 29.05 10.02 3.14
CA ALA A 12 28.06 10.45 2.17
C ALA A 12 26.71 10.58 2.87
N LYS A 13 26.17 11.80 2.91
CA LYS A 13 24.91 12.10 3.61
C LYS A 13 23.81 11.29 2.93
N ARG A 14 23.35 10.23 3.60
CA ARG A 14 22.24 9.43 3.11
C ARG A 14 21.00 10.35 2.99
N ARG A 15 20.03 9.97 2.17
CA ARG A 15 18.79 10.75 2.00
C ARG A 15 17.60 9.83 2.13
N GLY A 16 16.51 10.39 2.64
CA GLY A 16 15.27 9.68 2.88
C GLY A 16 14.09 10.43 2.31
N ILE A 17 13.13 9.68 1.79
CA ILE A 17 11.83 10.21 1.36
C ILE A 17 10.79 9.49 2.21
N VAL A 18 9.94 10.27 2.87
CA VAL A 18 8.77 9.78 3.60
C VAL A 18 7.56 10.49 3.03
N THR A 19 6.62 9.69 2.54
CA THR A 19 5.34 10.18 2.03
C THR A 19 4.34 10.33 3.18
N GLY A 20 3.28 11.13 3.01
CA GLY A 20 2.25 11.31 4.05
C GLY A 20 2.78 11.83 5.40
N ALA A 21 3.86 12.62 5.38
CA ALA A 21 4.60 13.00 6.58
C ALA A 21 4.12 14.30 7.25
N ASN A 22 2.95 14.83 6.86
CA ASN A 22 2.43 16.07 7.43
C ASN A 22 1.82 15.87 8.83
N LYS A 23 1.48 14.64 9.23
CA LYS A 23 0.93 14.28 10.55
C LYS A 23 1.12 12.79 10.87
N GLY A 24 0.80 12.40 12.10
CA GLY A 24 0.74 11.00 12.53
C GLY A 24 2.06 10.25 12.40
N ILE A 25 1.99 8.96 11.99
CA ILE A 25 3.15 8.06 11.93
C ILE A 25 4.22 8.59 10.96
N GLY A 26 3.84 9.17 9.82
CA GLY A 26 4.81 9.71 8.84
C GLY A 26 5.62 10.86 9.39
N LEU A 27 4.96 11.81 10.08
CA LEU A 27 5.65 12.93 10.75
C LEU A 27 6.60 12.43 11.84
N GLU A 28 6.14 11.46 12.62
CA GLU A 28 6.92 10.86 13.70
C GLU A 28 8.17 10.13 13.18
N ILE A 29 8.06 9.40 12.05
CA ILE A 29 9.21 8.79 11.36
C ILE A 29 10.20 9.88 10.92
N CYS A 30 9.72 10.97 10.31
CA CYS A 30 10.59 12.09 9.92
C CYS A 30 11.34 12.67 11.12
N ARG A 31 10.67 12.87 12.26
CA ARG A 31 11.27 13.38 13.50
C ARG A 31 12.37 12.45 14.01
N GLN A 32 12.12 11.14 14.04
CA GLN A 32 13.11 10.15 14.49
C GLN A 32 14.30 10.06 13.52
N LEU A 33 14.05 10.08 12.21
CA LEU A 33 15.12 10.06 11.19
C LEU A 33 15.99 11.31 11.26
N ALA A 34 15.38 12.49 11.46
CA ALA A 34 16.12 13.75 11.62
C ALA A 34 17.02 13.76 12.87
N SER A 35 16.59 13.11 13.95
CA SER A 35 17.30 13.08 15.23
C SER A 35 18.50 12.12 15.24
N ASN A 36 18.48 11.06 14.42
CA ASN A 36 19.45 9.96 14.47
C ASN A 36 20.63 10.07 13.49
N GLY A 37 20.79 11.19 12.78
CA GLY A 37 21.97 11.47 11.92
C GLY A 37 22.17 10.57 10.69
N ASN A 38 21.38 9.50 10.55
CA ASN A 38 21.45 8.52 9.47
C ASN A 38 20.13 8.49 8.70
N PHE A 39 20.17 8.81 7.40
CA PHE A 39 18.98 8.97 6.54
C PHE A 39 18.70 7.72 5.70
N TRP A 40 17.42 7.39 5.54
CA TRP A 40 16.92 6.17 4.89
C TRP A 40 15.67 6.50 4.09
N ILE A 41 15.48 5.90 2.92
CA ILE A 41 14.24 6.04 2.16
C ILE A 41 13.17 5.13 2.79
N SER A 42 12.03 5.70 3.18
CA SER A 42 10.93 4.98 3.81
C SER A 42 9.60 5.45 3.22
N ILE A 43 9.09 4.73 2.22
CA ILE A 43 7.82 5.05 1.55
C ILE A 43 6.64 4.59 2.42
N LEU A 44 6.21 5.41 3.37
CA LEU A 44 4.99 5.20 4.15
C LEU A 44 3.85 6.04 3.55
N LEU A 45 2.77 5.44 3.01
CA LEU A 45 1.49 6.15 2.89
C LEU A 45 0.42 5.60 3.84
N ILE A 46 -0.06 6.55 4.66
CA ILE A 46 -1.02 6.44 5.74
C ILE A 46 -2.43 6.14 5.21
N LEU A 47 -3.18 5.41 6.03
CA LEU A 47 -4.62 5.13 5.94
C LEU A 47 -5.44 6.35 5.48
N ASP A 48 -6.26 6.15 4.46
CA ASP A 48 -7.55 6.80 4.45
C ASP A 48 -8.44 6.16 5.52
N CYS A 49 -8.53 6.82 6.68
CA CYS A 49 -9.40 6.45 7.79
C CYS A 49 -10.85 6.93 7.56
N GLU A 50 -11.12 7.75 6.54
CA GLU A 50 -12.46 8.27 6.27
C GLU A 50 -13.38 7.23 5.63
N ALA A 51 -12.83 6.28 4.86
CA ALA A 51 -13.58 5.12 4.38
C ALA A 51 -14.14 4.26 5.54
N PHE A 52 -13.43 4.18 6.67
CA PHE A 52 -13.91 3.46 7.86
C PHE A 52 -15.05 4.21 8.57
N ARG A 53 -15.04 5.55 8.55
CA ARG A 53 -16.11 6.38 9.13
C ARG A 53 -17.39 6.37 8.31
N ALA A 54 -17.29 6.34 6.98
CA ALA A 54 -18.46 6.35 6.09
C ALA A 54 -19.39 5.13 6.30
N PHE A 55 -18.83 3.97 6.63
CA PHE A 55 -19.60 2.74 6.89
C PHE A 55 -20.54 2.85 8.11
N LYS A 56 -20.25 3.74 9.06
CA LYS A 56 -21.06 3.90 10.28
C LYS A 56 -22.37 4.67 10.05
N LEU A 57 -22.52 5.37 8.93
CA LEU A 57 -23.64 6.32 8.72
C LEU A 57 -24.79 5.75 7.87
N GLY A 58 -24.65 4.56 7.26
CA GLY A 58 -25.64 4.02 6.32
C GLY A 58 -26.71 3.10 6.91
N GLY A 59 -26.74 2.89 8.24
CA GLY A 59 -27.63 1.93 8.90
C GLY A 59 -29.06 2.41 9.16
N GLY A 60 -29.68 3.10 8.20
CA GLY A 60 -31.09 3.52 8.27
C GLY A 60 -32.00 2.61 7.45
N VAL A 61 -33.15 2.23 8.02
CA VAL A 61 -34.18 1.35 7.42
C VAL A 61 -34.59 1.85 6.03
N VAL A 62 -34.54 0.98 5.04
CA VAL A 62 -34.78 1.29 3.62
C VAL A 62 -36.17 0.78 3.21
N ASN A 63 -36.99 1.64 2.62
CA ASN A 63 -38.28 1.31 1.99
C ASN A 63 -38.27 1.72 0.49
N ASP A 64 -39.19 1.19 -0.32
CA ASP A 64 -39.23 1.30 -1.80
C ASP A 64 -39.29 2.74 -2.36
N GLU A 65 -39.63 3.74 -1.54
CA GLU A 65 -39.68 5.15 -1.96
C GLU A 65 -38.29 5.81 -2.04
N ASN A 66 -37.23 5.15 -1.56
CA ASN A 66 -35.88 5.74 -1.42
C ASN A 66 -34.84 5.15 -2.40
N VAL A 67 -35.26 4.58 -3.54
CA VAL A 67 -34.37 3.89 -4.49
C VAL A 67 -33.26 4.79 -5.05
N ASP A 68 -33.51 6.07 -5.29
CA ASP A 68 -32.47 6.98 -5.80
C ASP A 68 -31.44 7.34 -4.71
N MET A 69 -31.86 7.48 -3.46
CA MET A 69 -30.96 7.64 -2.32
C MET A 69 -30.03 6.43 -2.15
N LEU A 70 -30.56 5.21 -2.38
CA LEU A 70 -29.74 3.99 -2.39
C LEU A 70 -28.69 4.00 -3.49
N LYS A 71 -29.05 4.42 -4.71
CA LYS A 71 -28.10 4.53 -5.83
C LYS A 71 -26.99 5.52 -5.50
N GLU A 72 -27.32 6.68 -4.94
CA GLU A 72 -26.32 7.67 -4.53
C GLU A 72 -25.39 7.16 -3.43
N ILE A 73 -25.93 6.47 -2.42
CA ILE A 73 -25.13 5.87 -1.34
C ILE A 73 -24.21 4.78 -1.91
N LYS A 74 -24.72 3.90 -2.79
CA LYS A 74 -23.93 2.86 -3.45
C LYS A 74 -22.80 3.46 -4.27
N GLN A 75 -23.11 4.48 -5.09
CA GLN A 75 -22.13 5.16 -5.92
C GLN A 75 -21.04 5.85 -5.08
N ARG A 76 -21.42 6.63 -4.05
CA ARG A 76 -20.46 7.26 -3.13
C ARG A 76 -19.60 6.24 -2.39
N THR A 77 -20.16 5.09 -2.02
CA THR A 77 -19.41 4.02 -1.35
C THR A 77 -18.41 3.37 -2.30
N TYR A 78 -18.78 3.15 -3.56
CA TYR A 78 -17.88 2.65 -4.59
C TYR A 78 -16.76 3.65 -4.89
N GLU A 79 -17.05 4.95 -5.05
CA GLU A 79 -16.05 6.00 -5.28
C GLU A 79 -15.01 6.04 -4.15
N LYS A 80 -15.47 5.95 -2.89
CA LYS A 80 -14.56 5.84 -1.74
C LYS A 80 -13.74 4.56 -1.74
N ALA A 81 -14.31 3.44 -2.19
CA ALA A 81 -13.57 2.19 -2.33
C ALA A 81 -12.47 2.30 -3.39
N GLU A 82 -12.79 2.87 -4.55
CA GLU A 82 -11.86 3.13 -5.64
C GLU A 82 -10.75 4.09 -5.21
N GLU A 83 -11.10 5.19 -4.54
CA GLU A 83 -10.13 6.13 -3.97
C GLU A 83 -9.21 5.46 -2.95
N CYS A 84 -9.75 4.59 -2.09
CA CYS A 84 -8.97 3.83 -1.13
C CYS A 84 -7.92 2.93 -1.82
N ILE A 85 -8.32 2.18 -2.86
CA ILE A 85 -7.39 1.36 -3.66
C ILE A 85 -6.37 2.26 -4.38
N ARG A 86 -6.84 3.34 -5.03
CA ARG A 86 -6.01 4.30 -5.77
C ARG A 86 -4.91 4.90 -4.90
N THR A 87 -5.24 5.30 -3.68
CA THR A 87 -4.29 5.94 -2.78
C THR A 87 -3.36 4.91 -2.13
N ASN A 88 -3.92 3.85 -1.55
CA ASN A 88 -3.13 2.92 -0.74
C ASN A 88 -2.25 1.99 -1.59
N TYR A 89 -2.77 1.47 -2.70
CA TYR A 89 -2.03 0.54 -3.56
C TYR A 89 -1.36 1.28 -4.72
N TYR A 90 -2.14 1.88 -5.62
CA TYR A 90 -1.58 2.50 -6.83
C TYR A 90 -0.65 3.67 -6.51
N GLY A 91 -0.97 4.46 -5.49
CA GLY A 91 -0.08 5.52 -4.99
C GLY A 91 1.27 4.96 -4.52
N THR A 92 1.25 3.89 -3.71
CA THR A 92 2.45 3.20 -3.24
C THR A 92 3.26 2.62 -4.40
N GLN A 93 2.61 1.94 -5.34
CA GLN A 93 3.24 1.35 -6.52
C GLN A 93 3.93 2.41 -7.37
N ARG A 94 3.24 3.51 -7.73
CA ARG A 94 3.81 4.58 -8.55
C ARG A 94 4.99 5.26 -7.87
N VAL A 95 4.87 5.62 -6.59
CA VAL A 95 5.99 6.24 -5.86
C VAL A 95 7.19 5.30 -5.81
N THR A 96 6.96 4.02 -5.53
CA THR A 96 8.03 3.02 -5.49
C THR A 96 8.72 2.88 -6.86
N GLN A 97 7.93 2.77 -7.93
CA GLN A 97 8.46 2.68 -9.29
C GLN A 97 9.22 3.94 -9.71
N SER A 98 8.71 5.14 -9.42
CA SER A 98 9.38 6.40 -9.76
C SER A 98 10.70 6.59 -9.01
N LEU A 99 10.82 6.06 -7.78
CA LEU A 99 12.04 6.14 -6.98
C LEU A 99 12.99 4.96 -7.22
N LEU A 100 12.56 3.93 -7.94
CA LEU A 100 13.32 2.71 -8.20
C LEU A 100 14.71 3.00 -8.83
N PRO A 101 14.85 3.85 -9.87
CA PRO A 101 16.15 4.15 -10.45
C PRO A 101 17.12 4.82 -9.45
N LEU A 102 16.61 5.70 -8.59
CA LEU A 102 17.41 6.38 -7.58
C LEU A 102 17.84 5.42 -6.46
N LEU A 103 16.98 4.48 -6.11
CA LEU A 103 17.29 3.44 -5.13
C LEU A 103 18.40 2.51 -5.64
N GLN A 104 18.42 2.18 -6.94
CA GLN A 104 19.46 1.34 -7.54
C GLN A 104 20.87 1.96 -7.49
N LEU A 105 20.96 3.29 -7.44
CA LEU A 105 22.24 4.02 -7.28
C LEU A 105 22.75 3.98 -5.83
N SER A 106 21.94 3.55 -4.87
CA SER A 106 22.33 3.52 -3.46
C SER A 106 22.91 2.15 -3.08
N PRO A 107 24.12 2.11 -2.47
CA PRO A 107 24.74 0.84 -2.04
C PRO A 107 23.98 0.14 -0.91
N SER A 108 23.00 0.80 -0.28
CA SER A 108 22.25 0.29 0.87
C SER A 108 20.80 0.78 0.85
N ALA A 109 20.17 0.71 -0.32
CA ALA A 109 18.77 1.07 -0.53
C ALA A 109 17.82 0.23 0.33
N ARG A 110 16.77 0.86 0.85
CA ARG A 110 15.69 0.18 1.55
C ARG A 110 14.36 0.80 1.13
N ILE A 111 13.36 -0.06 1.02
CA ILE A 111 11.96 0.32 0.86
C ILE A 111 11.21 -0.26 2.05
N VAL A 112 10.41 0.58 2.69
CA VAL A 112 9.53 0.19 3.79
C VAL A 112 8.13 0.58 3.41
N ASN A 113 7.31 -0.39 2.99
CA ASN A 113 5.89 -0.19 2.73
C ASN A 113 5.10 -0.46 4.01
N VAL A 114 4.36 0.54 4.49
CA VAL A 114 3.57 0.37 5.72
C VAL A 114 2.17 -0.12 5.41
N SER A 115 1.91 -1.32 5.93
CA SER A 115 0.64 -2.02 5.77
C SER A 115 -0.21 -1.98 7.04
N SER A 116 -1.03 -3.01 7.27
CA SER A 116 -1.90 -3.17 8.43
C SER A 116 -2.17 -4.64 8.73
N LEU A 117 -2.46 -4.96 10.00
CA LEU A 117 -3.01 -6.25 10.41
C LEU A 117 -4.30 -6.62 9.64
N ARG A 118 -5.05 -5.60 9.18
CA ARG A 118 -6.24 -5.78 8.34
C ARG A 118 -5.91 -6.22 6.90
N GLY A 119 -4.67 -6.05 6.45
CA GLY A 119 -4.18 -6.55 5.17
C GLY A 119 -3.69 -8.01 5.22
N GLN A 120 -3.83 -8.70 6.35
CA GLN A 120 -3.50 -10.13 6.43
C GLN A 120 -4.50 -10.95 5.62
N LEU A 121 -4.02 -11.97 4.90
CA LEU A 121 -4.85 -12.80 4.01
C LEU A 121 -5.94 -13.59 4.73
N LYS A 122 -5.82 -13.82 6.05
CA LYS A 122 -6.90 -14.39 6.88
C LYS A 122 -8.19 -13.55 6.87
N ASN A 123 -8.11 -12.28 6.45
CA ASN A 123 -9.28 -11.40 6.32
C ASN A 123 -9.95 -11.50 4.93
N ILE A 124 -9.42 -12.32 4.03
CA ILE A 124 -9.98 -12.58 2.69
C ILE A 124 -10.41 -14.05 2.66
N HIS A 125 -11.72 -14.29 2.55
CA HIS A 125 -12.30 -15.63 2.54
C HIS A 125 -12.39 -16.23 1.13
N ASN A 126 -12.21 -15.41 0.09
CA ASN A 126 -12.10 -15.87 -1.28
C ASN A 126 -10.82 -16.72 -1.44
N HIS A 127 -11.01 -18.04 -1.47
CA HIS A 127 -9.91 -19.01 -1.55
C HIS A 127 -9.06 -18.85 -2.81
N GLN A 128 -9.68 -18.51 -3.95
CA GLN A 128 -8.97 -18.29 -5.20
C GLN A 128 -8.05 -17.06 -5.08
N VAL A 129 -8.58 -15.91 -4.65
CA VAL A 129 -7.80 -14.68 -4.46
C VAL A 129 -6.67 -14.92 -3.46
N LYS A 130 -6.97 -15.64 -2.37
CA LYS A 130 -5.97 -15.96 -1.35
C LYS A 130 -4.82 -16.77 -1.93
N ALA A 131 -5.11 -17.83 -2.69
CA ALA A 131 -4.10 -18.64 -3.36
C ALA A 131 -3.28 -17.82 -4.37
N GLU A 132 -3.93 -16.95 -5.15
CA GLU A 132 -3.25 -16.05 -6.09
C GLU A 132 -2.27 -15.11 -5.35
N LEU A 133 -2.66 -14.53 -4.22
CA LEU A 133 -1.82 -13.64 -3.40
C LEU A 133 -0.72 -14.38 -2.60
N GLU A 134 -0.91 -15.67 -2.32
CA GLU A 134 0.06 -16.54 -1.65
C GLU A 134 1.13 -17.08 -2.61
N ASN A 135 0.81 -17.23 -3.90
CA ASN A 135 1.76 -17.69 -4.90
C ASN A 135 2.79 -16.60 -5.28
N VAL A 136 3.73 -16.34 -4.36
CA VAL A 136 4.75 -15.30 -4.51
C VAL A 136 5.61 -15.51 -5.77
N GLY A 137 5.89 -16.76 -6.15
CA GLY A 137 6.76 -17.08 -7.29
C GLY A 137 6.21 -16.54 -8.62
N GLU A 138 4.90 -16.64 -8.83
CA GLU A 138 4.27 -16.19 -10.06
C GLU A 138 3.51 -14.87 -9.94
N LEU A 139 3.47 -14.28 -8.74
CA LEU A 139 2.73 -13.03 -8.53
C LEU A 139 3.39 -11.89 -9.31
N THR A 140 2.61 -11.11 -10.04
CA THR A 140 3.09 -9.95 -10.78
C THR A 140 2.21 -8.74 -10.51
N GLU A 141 2.67 -7.56 -10.92
CA GLU A 141 1.89 -6.33 -10.77
C GLU A 141 0.61 -6.41 -11.62
N GLU A 142 0.68 -7.01 -12.80
CA GLU A 142 -0.46 -7.25 -13.68
C GLU A 142 -1.47 -8.22 -13.06
N LYS A 143 -1.00 -9.27 -12.37
CA LYS A 143 -1.90 -10.18 -11.62
C LYS A 143 -2.57 -9.44 -10.45
N LEU A 144 -1.84 -8.59 -9.73
CA LEU A 144 -2.44 -7.75 -8.68
C LEU A 144 -3.49 -6.79 -9.23
N ASP A 145 -3.22 -6.17 -10.38
CA ASP A 145 -4.19 -5.29 -11.04
C ASP A 145 -5.47 -6.03 -11.41
N LYS A 146 -5.35 -7.24 -11.96
CA LYS A 146 -6.52 -8.09 -12.26
C LYS A 146 -7.32 -8.44 -11.01
N ILE A 147 -6.66 -8.74 -9.88
CA ILE A 147 -7.31 -9.02 -8.59
C ILE A 147 -8.08 -7.78 -8.10
N LEU A 148 -7.47 -6.60 -8.16
CA LEU A 148 -8.07 -5.34 -7.71
C LEU A 148 -9.24 -4.91 -8.61
N GLN A 149 -9.11 -5.10 -9.92
CA GLN A 149 -10.21 -4.87 -10.87
C GLN A 149 -11.38 -5.83 -10.63
N ARG A 150 -11.11 -7.11 -10.33
CA ARG A 150 -12.14 -8.07 -9.92
C ARG A 150 -12.84 -7.63 -8.64
N PHE A 151 -12.08 -7.20 -7.63
CA PHE A 151 -12.64 -6.67 -6.39
C PHE A 151 -13.56 -5.46 -6.65
N LEU A 152 -13.12 -4.46 -7.43
CA LEU A 152 -13.94 -3.27 -7.72
C LEU A 152 -15.20 -3.61 -8.52
N ARG A 153 -15.11 -4.52 -9.49
CA ARG A 153 -16.28 -5.02 -10.22
C ARG A 153 -17.27 -5.70 -9.27
N ASP A 154 -16.79 -6.62 -8.43
CA ASP A 154 -17.64 -7.32 -7.46
C ASP A 154 -18.21 -6.36 -6.41
N PHE A 155 -17.51 -5.27 -6.08
CA PHE A 155 -18.02 -4.19 -5.24
C PHE A 155 -19.19 -3.48 -5.92
N LYS A 156 -19.01 -3.07 -7.19
CA LYS A 156 -20.01 -2.34 -7.96
C LYS A 156 -21.28 -3.18 -8.20
N GLU A 157 -21.11 -4.49 -8.35
CA GLU A 157 -22.19 -5.46 -8.56
C GLU A 157 -22.83 -5.96 -7.25
N ASP A 158 -22.41 -5.46 -6.08
CA ASP A 158 -22.93 -5.89 -4.77
C ASP A 158 -22.69 -7.38 -4.46
N LYS A 159 -21.57 -7.92 -4.97
CA LYS A 159 -21.19 -9.35 -4.87
C LYS A 159 -20.05 -9.61 -3.90
N LEU A 160 -19.68 -8.65 -3.05
CA LEU A 160 -18.57 -8.81 -2.11
C LEU A 160 -18.72 -10.04 -1.22
N GLY A 161 -19.84 -10.14 -0.50
CA GLY A 161 -20.10 -11.27 0.40
C GLY A 161 -20.21 -12.60 -0.34
N ALA A 162 -20.95 -12.61 -1.46
CA ALA A 162 -21.13 -13.80 -2.30
C ALA A 162 -19.81 -14.35 -2.84
N ASN A 163 -18.88 -13.46 -3.21
CA ASN A 163 -17.57 -13.84 -3.75
C ASN A 163 -16.49 -13.92 -2.66
N GLY A 164 -16.84 -13.96 -1.38
CA GLY A 164 -15.89 -14.17 -0.28
C GLY A 164 -14.93 -13.00 -0.01
N TRP A 165 -15.23 -11.80 -0.52
CA TRP A 165 -14.51 -10.59 -0.16
C TRP A 165 -14.86 -10.15 1.27
N PRO A 166 -13.96 -9.45 1.97
CA PRO A 166 -14.35 -8.78 3.21
C PRO A 166 -15.47 -7.77 2.93
N VAL A 167 -16.49 -7.71 3.79
CA VAL A 167 -17.59 -6.73 3.68
C VAL A 167 -17.26 -5.46 4.48
N ILE A 168 -16.89 -5.63 5.75
CA ILE A 168 -16.54 -4.50 6.63
C ILE A 168 -15.12 -4.01 6.30
N ALA A 169 -15.00 -2.71 6.01
CA ALA A 169 -13.74 -2.05 5.63
C ALA A 169 -13.05 -2.77 4.45
N SER A 170 -13.85 -3.20 3.47
CA SER A 170 -13.46 -4.08 2.38
C SER A 170 -12.28 -3.55 1.58
N ALA A 171 -12.42 -2.36 0.99
CA ALA A 171 -11.39 -1.71 0.17
C ALA A 171 -10.11 -1.44 0.96
N TYR A 172 -10.24 -1.10 2.25
CA TYR A 172 -9.09 -0.91 3.12
C TYR A 172 -8.32 -2.22 3.35
N LYS A 173 -9.01 -3.31 3.67
CA LYS A 173 -8.38 -4.64 3.84
C LYS A 173 -7.72 -5.11 2.55
N VAL A 174 -8.43 -5.00 1.42
CA VAL A 174 -7.94 -5.44 0.11
C VAL A 174 -6.75 -4.61 -0.37
N SER A 175 -6.80 -3.27 -0.23
CA SER A 175 -5.64 -2.42 -0.58
C SER A 175 -4.40 -2.72 0.26
N LYS A 176 -4.56 -2.95 1.57
CA LYS A 176 -3.42 -3.31 2.43
C LYS A 176 -2.91 -4.74 2.17
N ALA A 177 -3.77 -5.67 1.78
CA ALA A 177 -3.33 -6.98 1.30
C ALA A 177 -2.53 -6.87 -0.02
N ALA A 178 -2.98 -6.01 -0.95
CA ALA A 178 -2.26 -5.73 -2.18
C ALA A 178 -0.90 -5.07 -1.92
N VAL A 179 -0.78 -4.15 -0.95
CA VAL A 179 0.52 -3.58 -0.52
C VAL A 179 1.47 -4.66 0.03
N ASN A 180 0.96 -5.61 0.82
CA ASN A 180 1.76 -6.74 1.32
C ASN A 180 2.29 -7.59 0.16
N ALA A 181 1.41 -7.93 -0.78
CA ALA A 181 1.78 -8.66 -1.98
C ALA A 181 2.79 -7.90 -2.85
N TYR A 182 2.56 -6.61 -3.09
CA TYR A 182 3.45 -5.73 -3.84
C TYR A 182 4.84 -5.70 -3.24
N THR A 183 4.95 -5.61 -1.91
CA THR A 183 6.24 -5.64 -1.21
C THR A 183 7.06 -6.89 -1.55
N ARG A 184 6.41 -8.06 -1.66
CA ARG A 184 7.07 -9.31 -2.06
C ARG A 184 7.47 -9.33 -3.54
N ILE A 185 6.68 -8.69 -4.41
CA ILE A 185 7.03 -8.52 -5.83
C ILE A 185 8.27 -7.62 -5.95
N THR A 186 8.25 -6.48 -5.27
CA THR A 186 9.34 -5.52 -5.25
C THR A 186 10.63 -6.14 -4.72
N GLU A 187 10.56 -6.86 -3.59
CA GLU A 187 11.72 -7.57 -3.02
C GLU A 187 12.40 -8.47 -4.06
N ARG A 188 11.64 -9.31 -4.79
CA ARG A 188 12.20 -10.16 -5.84
C ARG A 188 12.84 -9.36 -6.97
N LYS A 189 12.16 -8.31 -7.45
CA LYS A 189 12.72 -7.42 -8.49
C LYS A 189 14.04 -6.77 -8.05
N PHE A 190 14.15 -6.37 -6.79
CA PHE A 190 15.36 -5.77 -6.23
C PHE A 190 16.49 -6.78 -6.01
N LEU A 191 16.18 -8.01 -5.59
CA LEU A 191 17.20 -9.05 -5.36
C LEU A 191 17.75 -9.63 -6.66
N CYS A 192 16.96 -9.64 -7.73
CA CYS A 192 17.38 -10.14 -9.05
C CYS A 192 18.09 -9.08 -9.92
N ALA A 193 18.07 -7.81 -9.55
CA ALA A 193 18.75 -6.75 -10.30
C ALA A 193 20.26 -6.73 -9.97
N PRO A 194 21.17 -6.67 -10.96
CA PRO A 194 22.59 -6.49 -10.70
C PRO A 194 22.80 -5.17 -9.95
N ARG A 195 23.48 -5.23 -8.79
CA ARG A 195 23.93 -4.00 -8.13
C ARG A 195 25.10 -3.45 -8.95
N ILE A 196 24.94 -2.23 -9.46
CA ILE A 196 26.03 -1.50 -10.09
C ILE A 196 26.95 -1.09 -8.94
N GLY A 197 28.01 -1.85 -8.72
CA GLY A 197 29.04 -1.63 -7.70
C GLY A 197 30.15 -0.74 -8.22
#